data_AF-A0A534WWL7-F1
#
_entry.id   AF-A0A534WWL7-F1
#
_cell.length_a   1.000
_cell.length_b   1.000
_cell.length_c   1.000
_cell.angle_alpha   90.00
_cell.angle_beta   90.00
_cell.angle_gamma   90.00
#
_symmetry.space_group_name_H-M   'P 1'
#
loop_
_entity.id
_entity.type
_entity.pdbx_description
1 polymer ?
#
loop_
_entity_poly.entity_id
_entity_poly.type
_entity_poly.pdbx_seq_one_letter_code
_entity_poly.pdbx_strand_id
1 'polypeptide(L)'
;MVARTCARWRRRVESPARASPLSAIDGAGVDFISVKESYLDTSGPFRDVLLAFAATVARMERDRLIERTKAGLARARAQVRVGGRPRNLPLVEAALKILAEGASDEDVRKRYGEPASTLRRYRSVLRAARSSG
;
A
#
# COMPACT_ATOMS: atom_id res chain seq x y z
N MET A 1 -31.01 -12.52 -12.47
CA MET A 1 -30.61 -12.53 -11.04
C MET A 1 -29.19 -13.08 -10.87
N VAL A 2 -28.18 -12.53 -11.55
CA VAL A 2 -26.76 -12.95 -11.45
C VAL A 2 -25.86 -11.72 -11.60
N ALA A 3 -25.77 -10.89 -10.55
CA ALA A 3 -24.95 -9.68 -10.56
C ALA A 3 -24.61 -9.20 -9.15
N ARG A 4 -24.10 -10.06 -8.26
CA ARG A 4 -23.66 -9.61 -6.91
C ARG A 4 -22.34 -10.18 -6.38
N THR A 5 -21.68 -11.12 -7.07
CA THR A 5 -20.54 -11.83 -6.47
C THR A 5 -19.17 -11.19 -6.73
N CYS A 6 -19.03 -10.30 -7.73
CA CYS A 6 -17.71 -9.80 -8.14
C CYS A 6 -17.08 -8.74 -7.20
N ALA A 7 -17.87 -8.02 -6.39
CA ALA A 7 -17.36 -6.87 -5.62
C ALA A 7 -16.64 -7.24 -4.31
N ARG A 8 -16.77 -8.47 -3.80
CA ARG A 8 -16.18 -8.88 -2.51
C ARG A 8 -14.71 -9.34 -2.62
N TRP A 9 -14.25 -9.72 -3.80
CA TRP A 9 -12.90 -10.26 -4.03
C TRP A 9 -11.78 -9.20 -4.07
N ARG A 10 -12.10 -7.92 -4.31
CA ARG A 10 -11.10 -6.88 -4.62
C ARG A 10 -10.34 -6.30 -3.41
N ARG A 11 -10.68 -6.67 -2.16
CA ARG A 11 -10.06 -6.07 -0.96
C ARG A 11 -9.22 -7.01 -0.08
N ARG A 12 -9.02 -8.27 -0.49
CA ARG A 12 -8.24 -9.25 0.30
C ARG A 12 -7.16 -9.96 -0.53
N VAL A 13 -6.43 -9.23 -1.36
CA VAL A 13 -5.23 -9.77 -2.02
C VAL A 13 -3.94 -9.42 -1.26
N GLU A 14 -4.00 -8.53 -0.26
CA GLU A 14 -2.80 -8.11 0.46
C GLU A 14 -3.00 -8.17 1.98
N SER A 15 -2.80 -9.37 2.56
CA SER A 15 -2.05 -9.70 3.80
C SER A 15 -2.60 -10.95 4.52
N PRO A 16 -1.79 -11.84 5.14
CA PRO A 16 -0.32 -11.91 5.22
C PRO A 16 0.22 -13.34 4.97
N ALA A 17 0.75 -13.62 3.79
CA ALA A 17 1.83 -14.58 3.57
C ALA A 17 2.14 -14.52 2.08
N ARG A 18 3.41 -14.69 1.70
CA ARG A 18 3.89 -14.69 0.30
C ARG A 18 3.42 -15.92 -0.50
N ALA A 19 2.25 -16.45 -0.17
CA ALA A 19 1.59 -17.57 -0.82
C ALA A 19 0.92 -17.04 -2.09
N SER A 20 1.28 -17.61 -3.25
CA SER A 20 0.51 -17.40 -4.47
C SER A 20 -0.93 -17.90 -4.25
N PRO A 21 -1.94 -17.36 -4.95
CA PRO A 21 -3.31 -17.89 -4.87
C PRO A 21 -3.37 -19.41 -5.10
N LEU A 22 -2.47 -19.94 -5.91
CA LEU A 22 -2.33 -21.38 -6.18
C LEU A 22 -1.81 -22.15 -4.96
N SER A 23 -0.85 -21.63 -4.21
CA SER A 23 -0.40 -22.26 -2.96
C SER A 23 -1.48 -22.25 -1.86
N ALA A 24 -2.42 -21.29 -1.91
CA ALA A 24 -3.56 -21.29 -1.00
C ALA A 24 -4.59 -22.36 -1.37
N ILE A 25 -4.79 -22.62 -2.67
CA ILE A 25 -5.65 -23.71 -3.17
C ILE A 25 -5.02 -25.08 -2.84
N ASP A 26 -3.71 -25.18 -3.02
CA ASP A 26 -2.94 -26.37 -2.66
C ASP A 26 -3.06 -26.71 -1.17
N GLY A 27 -2.83 -25.73 -0.29
CA GLY A 27 -3.02 -25.91 1.16
C GLY A 27 -4.45 -26.22 1.59
N ALA A 28 -5.45 -25.96 0.73
CA ALA A 28 -6.84 -26.34 0.95
C ALA A 28 -7.16 -27.76 0.46
N GLY A 29 -6.24 -28.44 -0.23
CA GLY A 29 -6.43 -29.80 -0.76
C GLY A 29 -7.47 -29.88 -1.88
N VAL A 30 -7.67 -28.79 -2.62
CA VAL A 30 -8.66 -28.72 -3.72
C VAL A 30 -7.95 -28.72 -5.07
N ASP A 31 -8.53 -29.41 -6.04
CA ASP A 31 -8.05 -29.40 -7.41
C ASP A 31 -8.51 -28.15 -8.16
N PHE A 32 -7.58 -27.53 -8.86
CA PHE A 32 -7.81 -26.44 -9.80
C PHE A 32 -7.90 -26.97 -11.23
N ILE A 33 -9.01 -26.66 -11.90
CA ILE A 33 -9.25 -26.99 -13.31
C ILE A 33 -9.60 -25.70 -14.04
N SER A 34 -8.79 -25.34 -15.04
CA SER A 34 -9.10 -24.22 -15.92
C SER A 34 -10.04 -24.64 -17.04
N VAL A 35 -11.17 -23.94 -17.19
CA VAL A 35 -12.16 -24.19 -18.26
C VAL A 35 -11.64 -23.74 -19.63
N LYS A 36 -10.75 -22.75 -19.68
CA LYS A 36 -10.22 -22.19 -20.93
C LYS A 36 -8.91 -22.83 -21.37
N GLU A 37 -8.11 -23.26 -20.41
CA GLU A 37 -6.76 -23.76 -20.63
C GLU A 37 -6.70 -25.18 -20.11
N SER A 38 -7.07 -26.15 -20.95
CA SER A 38 -7.18 -27.56 -20.57
C SER A 38 -5.87 -28.19 -20.07
N TYR A 39 -4.72 -27.54 -20.32
CA TYR A 39 -3.42 -27.96 -19.81
C TYR A 39 -3.13 -27.49 -18.36
N LEU A 40 -3.97 -26.61 -17.80
CA LEU A 40 -3.93 -26.20 -16.38
C LEU A 40 -4.96 -26.98 -15.58
N ASP A 41 -4.80 -28.30 -15.60
CA ASP A 41 -5.57 -29.24 -14.80
C ASP A 41 -4.65 -29.86 -13.74
N THR A 42 -4.96 -29.60 -12.48
CA THR A 42 -4.18 -30.09 -11.34
C THR A 42 -4.74 -31.38 -10.73
N SER A 43 -5.78 -31.97 -11.32
CA SER A 43 -6.33 -33.29 -10.91
C SER A 43 -5.46 -34.47 -11.38
N GLY A 44 -4.50 -34.22 -12.28
CA GLY A 44 -3.62 -35.23 -12.85
C GLY A 44 -2.29 -35.45 -12.08
N PRO A 45 -1.48 -36.43 -12.49
CA PRO A 45 -0.22 -36.78 -11.83
C PRO A 45 0.86 -35.68 -11.88
N PHE A 46 0.67 -34.64 -12.71
CA PHE A 46 1.59 -33.51 -12.87
C PHE A 46 1.22 -32.29 -12.02
N ARG A 47 0.30 -32.45 -11.07
CA ARG A 47 -0.21 -31.41 -10.17
C ARG A 47 0.88 -30.48 -9.61
N ASP A 48 1.87 -31.05 -8.94
CA ASP A 48 2.88 -30.27 -8.20
C ASP A 48 3.74 -29.43 -9.13
N VAL A 49 4.05 -29.95 -10.32
CA VAL A 49 4.81 -29.25 -11.36
C VAL A 49 4.01 -28.07 -11.89
N LEU A 50 2.73 -28.27 -12.19
CA LEU A 50 1.84 -27.22 -12.71
C LEU A 50 1.65 -26.10 -11.68
N LEU A 51 1.45 -26.46 -10.41
CA LEU A 51 1.32 -25.49 -9.32
C LEU A 51 2.61 -24.69 -9.12
N ALA A 52 3.77 -25.36 -9.10
CA ALA A 52 5.07 -24.70 -8.95
C ALA A 52 5.38 -23.77 -10.14
N PHE A 53 5.11 -24.22 -11.37
CA PHE A 53 5.29 -23.43 -12.57
C PHE A 53 4.42 -22.17 -12.54
N ALA A 54 3.11 -22.34 -12.32
CA ALA A 54 2.19 -21.21 -12.31
C ALA A 54 2.44 -20.26 -11.12
N ALA A 55 2.89 -20.76 -9.96
CA ALA A 55 3.36 -19.92 -8.87
C ALA A 55 4.60 -19.09 -9.25
N THR A 56 5.52 -19.68 -10.01
CA THR A 56 6.73 -19.01 -10.52
C THR A 56 6.37 -17.92 -11.53
N VAL A 57 5.50 -18.23 -12.51
CA VAL A 57 5.02 -17.25 -13.50
C VAL A 57 4.31 -16.08 -12.81
N ALA A 58 3.43 -16.35 -11.84
CA ALA A 58 2.74 -15.32 -11.08
C ALA A 58 3.72 -14.39 -10.33
N ARG A 59 4.81 -14.93 -9.78
CA ARG A 59 5.88 -14.14 -9.16
C ARG A 59 6.59 -13.27 -10.19
N MET A 60 6.98 -13.84 -11.33
CA MET A 60 7.67 -13.10 -12.40
C MET A 60 6.85 -11.93 -12.93
N GLU A 61 5.54 -12.12 -13.12
CA GLU A 61 4.64 -11.03 -13.53
C GLU A 61 4.51 -9.95 -12.47
N ARG A 62 4.42 -10.33 -11.19
CA ARG A 62 4.39 -9.37 -10.08
C ARG A 62 5.66 -8.53 -10.06
N ASP A 63 6.83 -9.14 -10.19
CA ASP A 63 8.10 -8.43 -10.21
C ASP A 63 8.18 -7.46 -11.38
N ARG A 64 7.74 -7.87 -12.59
CA ARG A 64 7.64 -6.97 -13.75
C ARG A 64 6.71 -5.77 -13.51
N LEU A 65 5.55 -5.98 -12.88
CA LEU A 65 4.61 -4.91 -12.53
C LEU A 65 5.20 -3.93 -11.51
N ILE A 66 5.94 -4.45 -10.53
CA ILE A 66 6.64 -3.63 -9.54
C ILE A 66 7.69 -2.75 -10.22
N GLU A 67 8.53 -3.34 -11.09
CA GLU A 67 9.56 -2.59 -11.81
C GLU A 67 8.95 -1.50 -12.71
N ARG A 68 7.84 -1.80 -13.39
CA ARG A 68 7.13 -0.79 -14.19
C ARG A 68 6.60 0.36 -13.34
N THR A 69 6.05 0.05 -12.17
CA THR A 69 5.56 1.05 -11.21
C THR A 69 6.70 1.93 -10.69
N LYS A 70 7.84 1.33 -10.31
CA LYS A 70 9.03 2.05 -9.87
C LYS A 70 9.57 2.99 -10.95
N ALA A 71 9.67 2.51 -12.18
CA ALA A 71 10.09 3.33 -13.32
C ALA A 71 9.14 4.50 -13.57
N GLY A 72 7.82 4.28 -13.47
CA GLY A 72 6.82 5.34 -13.57
C GLY A 72 6.95 6.39 -12.46
N LEU A 73 7.14 5.96 -11.21
CA LEU A 73 7.34 6.84 -10.06
C LEU A 73 8.64 7.65 -10.18
N ALA A 74 9.73 7.05 -10.69
CA ALA A 74 10.99 7.75 -10.91
C ALA A 74 10.83 8.86 -11.96
N ARG A 75 10.14 8.58 -13.08
CA ARG A 75 9.83 9.60 -14.11
C ARG A 75 8.95 10.73 -13.55
N ALA A 76 7.93 10.40 -12.77
CA ALA A 76 7.07 11.41 -12.15
C ALA A 76 7.85 12.32 -11.16
N ARG A 77 8.76 11.74 -10.37
CA ARG A 77 9.63 12.50 -9.45
C ARG A 77 10.58 13.42 -10.21
N ALA A 78 11.12 12.99 -11.34
CA ALA A 78 11.96 13.83 -12.20
C ALA A 78 11.19 15.06 -12.76
N GLN A 79 9.87 14.92 -12.94
CA GLN A 79 8.98 16.01 -13.33
C GLN A 79 8.45 16.83 -12.12
N VAL A 80 9.15 16.81 -10.98
CA VAL A 80 8.81 17.54 -9.74
C VAL A 80 7.48 17.12 -9.11
N ARG A 81 6.88 16.00 -9.54
CA ARG A 81 5.67 15.47 -8.92
C ARG A 81 6.00 14.64 -7.68
N VAL A 82 5.65 15.15 -6.50
CA VAL A 82 5.74 14.42 -5.23
C VAL A 82 4.43 13.66 -5.01
N GLY A 83 4.49 12.33 -5.08
CA GLY A 83 3.34 11.46 -4.77
C GLY A 83 3.01 11.41 -3.26
N GLY A 84 1.87 10.81 -2.92
CA GLY A 84 1.40 10.64 -1.53
C GLY A 84 0.16 11.47 -1.21
N ARG A 85 -0.31 11.40 0.04
CA ARG A 85 -1.43 12.21 0.52
C ARG A 85 -1.02 13.68 0.50
N PRO A 86 -1.76 14.57 -0.19
CA PRO A 86 -1.45 16.00 -0.17
C PRO A 86 -1.50 16.49 1.28
N ARG A 87 -0.44 17.19 1.69
CA ARG A 87 -0.42 17.87 2.99
C ARG A 87 -1.11 19.21 2.83
N ASN A 88 -1.93 19.60 3.80
CA ASN A 88 -2.46 20.96 3.87
C ASN A 88 -1.35 21.89 4.40
N LEU A 89 -0.31 22.10 3.59
CA LEU A 89 0.87 22.90 3.92
C LEU A 89 0.54 24.29 4.50
N PRO A 90 -0.41 25.08 3.93
CA PRO A 90 -0.68 26.41 4.49
C PRO A 90 -1.27 26.34 5.91
N LEU A 91 -2.11 25.36 6.20
CA LEU A 91 -2.67 25.16 7.54
C LEU A 91 -1.59 24.74 8.55
N VAL A 92 -0.69 23.85 8.09
CA VAL A 92 0.46 23.38 8.87
C VAL A 92 1.42 24.53 9.18
N GLU A 93 1.72 25.38 8.21
CA GLU A 93 2.60 26.55 8.40
C GLU A 93 2.01 27.56 9.38
N ALA A 94 0.71 27.84 9.29
CA ALA A 94 0.02 28.72 10.24
C ALA A 94 0.06 28.15 11.67
N ALA A 95 -0.21 26.85 11.82
CA ALA A 95 -0.12 26.16 13.10
C ALA A 95 1.31 26.18 13.69
N LEU A 96 2.34 26.03 12.85
CA LEU A 96 3.75 26.06 13.26
C LEU A 96 4.19 27.43 13.78
N LYS A 97 3.76 28.53 13.13
CA LYS A 97 4.10 29.89 13.57
C LYS A 97 3.59 30.17 14.99
N ILE A 98 2.32 29.85 15.23
CA ILE A 98 1.68 30.06 16.54
C ILE A 98 2.26 29.13 17.61
N LEU A 99 2.64 27.91 17.26
CA LEU A 99 3.40 27.02 18.17
C LEU A 99 4.79 27.57 18.51
N ALA A 100 5.47 28.22 17.56
CA ALA A 100 6.77 28.83 17.80
C ALA A 100 6.66 30.04 18.75
N GLU A 101 5.57 30.80 18.65
CA GLU A 101 5.21 31.91 19.56
C GLU A 101 4.84 31.44 20.98
N GLY A 102 4.70 30.12 21.21
CA GLY A 102 4.49 29.55 22.53
C GLY A 102 3.05 29.16 22.86
N ALA A 103 2.15 29.17 21.88
CA ALA A 103 0.75 28.78 22.09
C ALA A 103 0.57 27.33 22.57
N SER A 104 -0.60 27.07 23.17
CA SER A 104 -1.02 25.73 23.59
C SER A 104 -1.44 24.87 22.40
N ASP A 105 -1.19 23.57 22.48
CA ASP A 105 -1.63 22.58 21.48
C ASP A 105 -3.17 22.59 21.34
N GLU A 106 -3.89 22.92 22.42
CA GLU A 106 -5.34 22.97 22.40
C GLU A 106 -5.88 24.17 21.60
N ASP A 107 -5.21 25.32 21.69
CA ASP A 107 -5.58 26.53 20.94
C ASP A 107 -5.39 26.31 19.44
N VAL A 108 -4.28 25.67 19.06
CA VAL A 108 -3.97 25.34 17.67
C VAL A 108 -4.97 24.32 17.12
N ARG A 109 -5.33 23.31 17.93
CA ARG A 109 -6.37 22.34 17.56
C ARG A 109 -7.73 23.00 17.34
N LYS A 110 -8.15 23.91 18.23
CA LYS A 110 -9.44 24.62 18.10
C LYS A 110 -9.48 25.53 16.87
N ARG A 111 -8.38 26.24 16.58
CA ARG A 111 -8.31 27.22 15.47
C ARG A 111 -8.13 26.59 14.10
N TYR A 112 -7.36 25.50 14.01
CA TYR A 112 -6.94 24.92 12.73
C TYR A 112 -7.42 23.48 12.51
N GLY A 113 -8.00 22.83 13.52
CA GLY A 113 -8.49 21.44 13.39
C GLY A 113 -7.39 20.38 13.26
N GLU A 114 -6.13 20.74 13.49
CA GLU A 114 -5.00 19.81 13.41
C GLU A 114 -5.00 18.82 14.60
N PRO A 115 -4.83 17.51 14.38
CA PRO A 115 -4.83 16.53 15.45
C PRO A 115 -3.56 16.63 16.31
N ALA A 116 -3.70 16.29 17.61
CA ALA A 116 -2.63 16.40 18.60
C ALA A 116 -1.35 15.59 18.23
N SER A 117 -1.50 14.50 17.48
CA SER A 117 -0.37 13.70 16.97
C SER A 117 0.49 14.48 15.96
N THR A 118 -0.14 15.28 15.11
CA THR A 118 0.54 16.16 14.15
C THR A 118 1.28 17.29 14.89
N LEU A 119 0.64 17.94 15.86
CA LEU A 119 1.23 19.04 16.65
C LEU A 119 2.42 18.57 17.49
N ARG A 120 2.32 17.40 18.12
CA ARG A 120 3.41 16.80 18.91
C ARG A 120 4.66 16.54 18.04
N ARG A 121 4.46 16.02 16.83
CA ARG A 121 5.53 15.79 15.86
C ARG A 121 6.21 17.10 15.46
N TYR A 122 5.44 18.18 15.30
CA TYR A 122 6.01 19.49 14.99
C TYR A 122 6.79 20.09 16.16
N ARG A 123 6.29 19.95 17.39
CA ARG A 123 7.00 20.41 18.59
C ARG A 123 8.33 19.70 18.81
N SER A 124 8.43 18.40 18.53
CA SER A 124 9.71 17.69 18.65
C SER A 124 10.75 18.22 17.66
N VAL A 125 10.32 18.54 16.43
CA VAL A 125 11.19 19.16 15.41
C VAL A 125 11.60 20.58 15.81
N LEU A 126 10.66 21.41 16.28
CA LEU A 126 10.96 22.78 16.74
C LEU A 126 11.91 22.81 17.95
N ARG A 127 11.75 21.88 18.90
CA ARG A 127 12.66 21.76 20.05
C ARG A 127 14.07 21.36 19.61
N ALA A 128 14.19 20.39 18.70
CA ALA A 128 15.47 19.99 18.13
C ALA A 128 16.16 21.15 17.39
N ALA A 129 15.41 21.95 16.63
CA ALA A 129 15.96 23.13 15.96
C ALA A 129 16.48 24.19 16.94
N ARG A 130 15.79 24.41 18.07
CA ARG A 130 16.20 25.36 19.12
C ARG A 130 17.40 24.92 19.94
N SER A 131 17.69 23.62 20.02
CA SER A 131 18.85 23.09 20.73
C SER A 131 20.10 23.00 19.85
N SER A 132 19.98 23.27 18.55
CA SER A 132 21.05 23.13 17.55
C SER A 132 21.67 24.46 17.13
N GLY A 133 21.16 25.58 17.63
CA GLY A 133 21.69 26.94 17.43
C GLY A 133 21.90 27.62 18.76
#